data_AF-A0A254TJL0-F1
#
_entry.id   AF-A0A254TJL0-F1
#
_cell.length_a   1.000
_cell.length_b   1.000
_cell.length_c   1.000
_cell.angle_alpha   90.00
_cell.angle_beta   90.00
_cell.angle_gamma   90.00
#
_symmetry.space_group_name_H-M   'P 1'
#
loop_
_entity.id
_entity.type
_entity.pdbx_description
1 polymer ?
#
loop_
_entity_poly.entity_id
_entity_poly.type
_entity_poly.pdbx_seq_one_letter_code
_entity_poly.pdbx_strand_id
1 'polypeptide(L)'
;MKKSAWAALASASAAIILAACGGGGDSTTAASGTGTGTGTGTGTGTTTTTTISGSAVKGPVANATVTVKNAATGATLGTTTTNASGAYTVNVPFTGDVIVEVSGGSYTDEATNATTSLSSPMKVVINAGGGSVTGIVTPLTTMAYTAAFGTGGTVTSAAFNTSATKIASQFKLTNVNIATTLPSVTGTTDAYGQVLRGVSKYMQTENKTLDTVTNTTFTSAQLAAFSSAFNSAYASINPGSAVTFNFDGNGFNLTGTGAGGGTGTCGVNVQGSVSAQGFTVPLNINYCISGIAAGSCGTGNSSINQSLAGQSGLVGATNLNYTYSATCAAGAFTINLQ
;
A
#
# COMPACT_ATOMS: atom_id res chain seq x y z
N MET A 1 -2.37 -49.62 -46.64
CA MET A 1 -3.80 -49.98 -46.74
C MET A 1 -4.61 -49.05 -45.83
N LYS A 2 -5.66 -48.41 -46.38
CA LYS A 2 -6.79 -47.64 -45.75
C LYS A 2 -6.41 -46.32 -45.01
N LYS A 3 -6.52 -45.14 -45.64
CA LYS A 3 -7.70 -44.23 -45.86
C LYS A 3 -8.21 -43.59 -44.55
N SER A 4 -7.94 -42.30 -44.26
CA SER A 4 -8.65 -41.04 -44.63
C SER A 4 -9.92 -40.76 -43.81
N ALA A 5 -10.02 -39.56 -43.17
CA ALA A 5 -11.12 -38.60 -43.37
C ALA A 5 -11.00 -37.33 -42.48
N TRP A 6 -11.28 -36.19 -43.12
CA TRP A 6 -11.52 -34.82 -42.62
C TRP A 6 -12.80 -34.68 -41.79
N ALA A 7 -12.88 -33.66 -40.93
CA ALA A 7 -14.03 -32.74 -40.88
C ALA A 7 -13.65 -31.40 -40.20
N ALA A 8 -13.82 -30.32 -40.95
CA ALA A 8 -13.81 -28.94 -40.47
C ALA A 8 -15.21 -28.55 -39.98
N LEU A 9 -15.31 -27.68 -38.97
CA LEU A 9 -16.53 -26.92 -38.70
C LEU A 9 -16.19 -25.43 -38.55
N ALA A 10 -16.91 -24.62 -39.31
CA ALA A 10 -16.86 -23.17 -39.38
C ALA A 10 -18.18 -22.56 -38.85
N SER A 11 -18.17 -21.23 -38.66
CA SER A 11 -19.31 -20.31 -38.42
C SER A 11 -19.87 -20.30 -36.99
N ALA A 12 -20.35 -19.18 -36.42
CA ALA A 12 -20.92 -17.99 -37.05
C ALA A 12 -20.75 -16.72 -36.20
N SER A 13 -20.62 -15.60 -36.90
CA SER A 13 -20.73 -14.22 -36.41
C SER A 13 -22.17 -13.87 -36.01
N ALA A 14 -22.35 -13.06 -34.96
CA ALA A 14 -23.58 -12.32 -34.74
C ALA A 14 -23.25 -10.90 -34.23
N ALA A 15 -23.43 -9.91 -35.10
CA ALA A 15 -23.51 -8.50 -34.77
C ALA A 15 -24.99 -8.12 -34.65
N ILE A 16 -25.37 -7.36 -33.62
CA ILE A 16 -26.68 -6.72 -33.51
C ILE A 16 -26.45 -5.22 -33.34
N ILE A 17 -27.10 -4.45 -34.22
CA ILE A 17 -27.03 -2.99 -34.36
C ILE A 17 -28.36 -2.40 -33.83
N LEU A 18 -28.27 -1.21 -33.25
CA LEU A 18 -29.25 -0.09 -33.23
C LEU A 18 -30.66 -0.31 -32.64
N ALA A 19 -31.00 0.48 -31.62
CA ALA A 19 -31.77 1.73 -31.78
C ALA A 19 -32.40 2.18 -30.45
N ALA A 20 -32.19 3.44 -30.07
CA ALA A 20 -33.19 4.24 -29.37
C ALA A 20 -32.86 5.74 -29.53
N CYS A 21 -33.47 6.32 -30.56
CA CYS A 21 -33.72 7.74 -30.75
C CYS A 21 -35.14 8.02 -30.21
N GLY A 22 -35.33 9.14 -29.51
CA GLY A 22 -36.65 9.67 -29.12
C GLY A 22 -36.55 10.52 -27.85
N GLY A 23 -37.03 11.75 -27.77
CA GLY A 23 -37.81 12.55 -28.72
C GLY A 23 -37.92 14.00 -28.21
N GLY A 24 -38.14 14.93 -29.14
CA GLY A 24 -38.37 16.35 -28.84
C GLY A 24 -39.83 16.67 -28.53
N GLY A 25 -40.03 17.77 -27.81
CA GLY A 25 -41.32 18.43 -27.65
C GLY A 25 -41.11 19.93 -27.80
N ASP A 26 -41.57 20.48 -28.92
CA ASP A 26 -41.73 21.92 -29.14
C ASP A 26 -42.88 22.46 -28.28
N SER A 27 -42.70 23.66 -27.72
CA SER A 27 -43.78 24.55 -27.36
C SER A 27 -43.38 25.98 -27.74
N THR A 28 -44.22 26.55 -28.60
CA THR A 28 -44.05 27.78 -29.36
C THR A 28 -44.23 29.06 -28.53
N THR A 29 -43.52 30.11 -28.96
CA THR A 29 -43.82 31.56 -28.90
C THR A 29 -43.88 32.25 -27.52
N ALA A 30 -43.37 33.46 -27.28
CA ALA A 30 -42.52 34.40 -28.01
C ALA A 30 -42.07 35.49 -27.02
N ALA A 31 -40.82 35.96 -27.11
CA ALA A 31 -40.48 37.34 -26.75
C ALA A 31 -39.15 37.73 -27.44
N SER A 32 -39.28 38.70 -28.34
CA SER A 32 -38.20 39.39 -29.05
C SER A 32 -37.25 40.06 -28.06
N GLY A 33 -35.95 39.79 -28.19
CA GLY A 33 -34.89 40.48 -27.47
C GLY A 33 -33.58 40.35 -28.25
N THR A 34 -33.30 41.36 -29.08
CA THR A 34 -32.06 41.52 -29.83
C THR A 34 -30.90 41.70 -28.85
N GLY A 35 -30.00 40.71 -28.79
CA GLY A 35 -28.81 40.75 -27.94
C GLY A 35 -27.68 39.93 -28.54
N THR A 36 -26.79 40.60 -29.26
CA THR A 36 -25.46 40.11 -29.65
C THR A 36 -24.63 39.82 -28.40
N GLY A 37 -24.48 38.54 -28.07
CA GLY A 37 -23.55 38.06 -27.04
C GLY A 37 -22.76 36.87 -27.57
N THR A 38 -21.52 37.11 -27.97
CA THR A 38 -20.51 36.07 -28.20
C THR A 38 -20.12 35.46 -26.85
N GLY A 39 -20.93 34.50 -26.38
CA GLY A 39 -20.61 33.68 -25.22
C GLY A 39 -19.64 32.58 -25.60
N THR A 40 -18.36 32.79 -25.31
CA THR A 40 -17.38 31.70 -25.15
C THR A 40 -17.91 30.77 -24.06
N GLY A 41 -18.47 29.64 -24.48
CA GLY A 41 -18.84 28.54 -23.58
C GLY A 41 -17.58 27.97 -22.94
N THR A 42 -17.22 28.48 -21.77
CA THR A 42 -16.42 27.73 -20.80
C THR A 42 -17.26 26.53 -20.39
N GLY A 43 -16.95 25.36 -20.95
CA GLY A 43 -17.43 24.10 -20.42
C GLY A 43 -16.96 23.97 -18.99
N THR A 44 -17.87 24.25 -18.03
CA THR A 44 -17.66 23.94 -16.63
C THR A 44 -17.65 22.42 -16.52
N GLY A 45 -16.48 21.81 -16.67
CA GLY A 45 -16.29 20.40 -16.38
C GLY A 45 -16.77 20.16 -14.95
N THR A 46 -17.77 19.31 -14.78
CA THR A 46 -18.27 18.94 -13.46
C THR A 46 -17.14 18.24 -12.71
N THR A 47 -16.52 18.93 -11.76
CA THR A 47 -15.48 18.33 -10.91
C THR A 47 -16.11 17.15 -10.18
N THR A 48 -15.60 15.95 -10.44
CA THR A 48 -16.12 14.73 -9.80
C THR A 48 -15.74 14.76 -8.33
N THR A 49 -16.75 14.72 -7.45
CA THR A 49 -16.56 14.69 -6.00
C THR A 49 -16.44 13.24 -5.51
N THR A 50 -15.53 13.02 -4.57
CA THR A 50 -15.38 11.78 -3.83
C THR A 50 -15.76 11.99 -2.36
N THR A 51 -16.68 11.18 -1.85
CA THR A 51 -16.98 11.02 -0.43
C THR A 51 -16.02 10.00 0.17
N ILE A 52 -15.21 10.44 1.12
CA ILE A 52 -14.27 9.60 1.85
C ILE A 52 -14.82 9.39 3.26
N SER A 53 -15.06 8.14 3.63
CA SER A 53 -15.54 7.76 4.97
C SER A 53 -14.59 6.74 5.61
N GLY A 54 -14.62 6.64 6.93
CA GLY A 54 -13.80 5.67 7.64
C GLY A 54 -13.77 5.91 9.14
N SER A 55 -12.79 5.30 9.81
CA SER A 55 -12.57 5.48 11.23
C SER A 55 -11.09 5.55 11.57
N ALA A 56 -10.75 6.35 12.58
CA ALA A 56 -9.45 6.35 13.23
C ALA A 56 -9.46 5.44 14.45
N VAL A 57 -8.57 4.44 14.50
CA VAL A 57 -8.56 3.41 15.55
C VAL A 57 -7.16 3.14 16.11
N LYS A 58 -7.00 3.47 17.39
CA LYS A 58 -5.95 3.05 18.35
C LYS A 58 -6.63 2.84 19.73
N GLY A 59 -7.86 2.33 19.68
CA GLY A 59 -9.03 2.78 20.44
C GLY A 59 -9.81 3.78 19.56
N PRO A 60 -11.15 3.82 19.56
CA PRO A 60 -11.88 4.83 18.79
C PRO A 60 -11.33 6.23 19.09
N VAL A 61 -10.69 6.88 18.11
CA VAL A 61 -10.02 8.17 18.33
C VAL A 61 -11.04 9.28 18.14
N ALA A 62 -11.51 9.87 19.24
CA ALA A 62 -12.53 10.90 19.23
C ALA A 62 -11.95 12.30 19.07
N ASN A 63 -12.70 13.20 18.43
CA ASN A 63 -12.37 14.62 18.27
C ASN A 63 -11.01 14.88 17.62
N ALA A 64 -10.53 13.96 16.79
CA ALA A 64 -9.32 14.13 16.01
C ALA A 64 -9.62 14.91 14.74
N THR A 65 -8.65 15.69 14.26
CA THR A 65 -8.73 16.36 12.96
C THR A 65 -8.34 15.37 11.88
N VAL A 66 -9.22 15.20 10.89
CA VAL A 66 -8.96 14.41 9.69
C VAL A 66 -8.66 15.38 8.54
N THR A 67 -7.50 15.22 7.91
CA THR A 67 -7.09 16.02 6.75
C THR A 67 -6.88 15.10 5.56
N VAL A 68 -7.57 15.38 4.45
CA VAL A 68 -7.34 14.70 3.17
C VAL A 68 -6.40 15.56 2.34
N LYS A 69 -5.29 14.98 1.89
CA LYS A 69 -4.26 15.66 1.10
C LYS A 69 -4.10 14.97 -0.25
N ASN A 70 -3.86 15.73 -1.30
CA ASN A 70 -3.43 15.20 -2.58
C ASN A 70 -2.07 14.48 -2.39
N ALA A 71 -1.97 13.21 -2.77
CA ALA A 71 -0.77 12.41 -2.53
C ALA A 71 0.44 12.88 -3.34
N ALA A 72 0.23 13.49 -4.51
CA ALA A 72 1.30 13.98 -5.38
C ALA A 72 1.82 15.36 -4.95
N THR A 73 0.95 16.26 -4.49
CA THR A 73 1.31 17.66 -4.21
C THR A 73 1.35 18.00 -2.72
N GLY A 74 0.76 17.17 -1.85
CA GLY A 74 0.57 17.46 -0.43
C GLY A 74 -0.50 18.51 -0.13
N ALA A 75 -1.17 19.07 -1.14
CA ALA A 75 -2.20 20.09 -0.96
C ALA A 75 -3.42 19.53 -0.21
N THR A 76 -3.91 20.26 0.80
CA THR A 76 -5.13 19.91 1.51
C THR A 76 -6.35 20.03 0.59
N LEU A 77 -7.11 18.96 0.48
CA LEU A 77 -8.32 18.85 -0.33
C LEU A 77 -9.60 19.00 0.51
N GLY A 78 -9.52 18.69 1.81
CA GLY A 78 -10.62 18.82 2.74
C GLY A 78 -10.24 18.43 4.16
N THR A 79 -11.02 18.89 5.12
CA THR A 79 -10.86 18.58 6.54
C THR A 79 -12.20 18.23 7.18
N THR A 80 -12.17 17.39 8.20
CA THR A 80 -13.32 17.07 9.05
C THR A 80 -12.82 16.65 10.44
N THR A 81 -13.71 16.24 11.34
CA THR A 81 -13.35 15.68 12.65
C THR A 81 -13.92 14.28 12.85
N THR A 82 -13.27 13.48 13.68
CA THR A 82 -13.82 12.19 14.11
C THR A 82 -14.85 12.36 15.22
N ASN A 83 -15.89 11.54 15.20
CA ASN A 83 -16.88 11.46 16.28
C ASN A 83 -16.40 10.56 17.43
N ALA A 84 -17.25 10.32 18.44
CA ALA A 84 -16.92 9.48 19.60
C ALA A 84 -16.59 8.01 19.26
N SER A 85 -17.07 7.48 18.13
CA SER A 85 -16.71 6.14 17.64
C SER A 85 -15.48 6.15 16.73
N GLY A 86 -14.79 7.30 16.61
CA GLY A 86 -13.65 7.49 15.74
C GLY A 86 -14.01 7.63 14.25
N ALA A 87 -15.30 7.60 13.91
CA ALA A 87 -15.76 7.65 12.53
C ALA A 87 -15.72 9.07 11.97
N TYR A 88 -15.46 9.19 10.67
CA TYR A 88 -15.43 10.45 9.94
C TYR A 88 -16.04 10.30 8.53
N THR A 89 -16.44 11.42 7.94
CA THR A 89 -16.82 11.52 6.52
C THR A 89 -16.47 12.91 6.01
N VAL A 90 -15.90 12.98 4.79
CA VAL A 90 -15.50 14.23 4.14
C VAL A 90 -15.73 14.11 2.63
N ASN A 91 -16.26 15.17 2.02
CA ASN A 91 -16.41 15.26 0.57
C ASN A 91 -15.26 16.09 0.00
N VAL A 92 -14.56 15.57 -1.00
CA VAL A 92 -13.47 16.26 -1.69
C VAL A 92 -13.75 16.34 -3.19
N PRO A 93 -13.67 17.52 -3.83
CA PRO A 93 -13.84 17.67 -5.27
C PRO A 93 -12.56 17.23 -6.00
N PHE A 94 -12.19 15.96 -5.85
CA PHE A 94 -10.92 15.42 -6.33
C PHE A 94 -11.05 13.94 -6.70
N THR A 95 -10.29 13.55 -7.71
CA THR A 95 -10.04 12.15 -8.05
C THR A 95 -8.53 11.89 -8.19
N GLY A 96 -8.08 10.69 -7.81
CA GLY A 96 -6.67 10.32 -7.74
C GLY A 96 -6.23 9.89 -6.34
N ASP A 97 -4.94 9.63 -6.17
CA ASP A 97 -4.41 9.16 -4.89
C ASP A 97 -4.41 10.29 -3.83
N VAL A 98 -4.87 9.95 -2.63
CA VAL A 98 -4.91 10.87 -1.49
C VAL A 98 -4.33 10.22 -0.24
N ILE A 99 -3.76 11.07 0.62
CA ILE A 99 -3.36 10.71 1.97
C ILE A 99 -4.46 11.19 2.90
N VAL A 100 -5.04 10.28 3.68
CA VAL A 100 -5.89 10.66 4.81
C VAL A 100 -5.05 10.60 6.07
N GLU A 101 -4.87 11.76 6.70
CA GLU A 101 -4.07 11.95 7.90
C GLU A 101 -4.97 12.34 9.07
N VAL A 102 -4.82 11.65 10.19
CA VAL A 102 -5.59 11.92 11.42
C VAL A 102 -4.62 12.37 12.50
N SER A 103 -4.88 13.53 13.10
CA SER A 103 -4.04 14.13 14.14
C SER A 103 -4.87 14.72 15.27
N GLY A 104 -4.28 14.78 16.48
CA GLY A 104 -4.98 15.21 17.68
C GLY A 104 -6.08 14.24 18.12
N GLY A 105 -6.97 14.71 18.99
CA GLY A 105 -8.00 13.87 19.62
C GLY A 105 -7.45 12.96 20.73
N SER A 106 -8.33 12.12 21.25
CA SER A 106 -8.01 11.17 22.32
C SER A 106 -8.71 9.83 22.14
N TYR A 107 -8.16 8.80 22.76
CA TYR A 107 -8.67 7.44 22.71
C TYR A 107 -8.48 6.76 24.08
N THR A 108 -9.26 5.73 24.36
CA THR A 108 -8.97 4.81 25.47
C THR A 108 -7.94 3.80 24.99
N ASP A 109 -6.74 3.82 25.56
CA ASP A 109 -5.68 2.89 25.19
C ASP A 109 -6.06 1.47 25.63
N GLU A 110 -5.95 0.52 24.70
CA GLU A 110 -6.51 -0.81 24.90
C GLU A 110 -5.69 -1.70 25.83
N ALA A 111 -4.46 -1.31 26.16
CA ALA A 111 -3.58 -2.02 27.08
C ALA A 111 -3.65 -1.47 28.51
N THR A 112 -3.81 -0.15 28.64
CA THR A 112 -3.82 0.54 29.94
C THR A 112 -5.22 0.89 30.43
N ASN A 113 -6.22 0.89 29.55
CA ASN A 113 -7.56 1.44 29.77
C ASN A 113 -7.59 2.92 30.16
N ALA A 114 -6.48 3.65 29.93
CA ALA A 114 -6.39 5.07 30.22
C ALA A 114 -6.75 5.92 28.99
N THR A 115 -7.43 7.04 29.22
CA THR A 115 -7.63 8.04 28.18
C THR A 115 -6.30 8.69 27.83
N THR A 116 -5.92 8.58 26.55
CA THR A 116 -4.62 8.99 26.02
C THR A 116 -4.83 9.89 24.80
N SER A 117 -4.05 10.97 24.70
CA SER A 117 -4.05 11.81 23.50
C SER A 117 -3.30 11.15 22.35
N LEU A 118 -3.76 11.34 21.12
CA LEU A 118 -3.01 10.89 19.94
C LEU A 118 -1.74 11.74 19.77
N SER A 119 -0.60 11.17 20.15
CA SER A 119 0.69 11.88 20.17
C SER A 119 1.31 12.10 18.79
N SER A 120 0.88 11.33 17.78
CA SER A 120 1.50 11.28 16.45
C SER A 120 0.43 11.04 15.39
N PRO A 121 0.49 11.71 14.23
CA PRO A 121 -0.51 11.51 13.19
C PRO A 121 -0.50 10.08 12.66
N MET A 122 -1.70 9.55 12.41
CA MET A 122 -1.88 8.26 11.74
C MET A 122 -2.32 8.49 10.28
N LYS A 123 -1.92 7.58 9.39
CA LYS A 123 -2.10 7.74 7.94
C LYS A 123 -2.66 6.48 7.28
N VAL A 124 -3.39 6.70 6.18
CA VAL A 124 -3.76 5.71 5.18
C VAL A 124 -3.71 6.38 3.80
N VAL A 125 -3.39 5.61 2.75
CA VAL A 125 -3.46 6.10 1.36
C VAL A 125 -4.58 5.35 0.65
N ILE A 126 -5.42 6.10 -0.08
CA ILE A 126 -6.52 5.54 -0.84
C ILE A 126 -6.57 6.20 -2.22
N ASN A 127 -7.21 5.52 -3.18
CA ASN A 127 -7.56 6.12 -4.46
C ASN A 127 -8.96 6.74 -4.36
N ALA A 128 -9.07 8.05 -4.53
CA ALA A 128 -10.34 8.74 -4.65
C ALA A 128 -10.87 8.58 -6.10
N GLY A 129 -11.71 7.57 -6.34
CA GLY A 129 -12.17 7.21 -7.69
C GLY A 129 -13.40 7.99 -8.19
N GLY A 130 -13.91 8.94 -7.41
CA GLY A 130 -15.28 9.46 -7.58
C GLY A 130 -16.30 8.57 -6.87
N GLY A 131 -17.38 9.16 -6.33
CA GLY A 131 -18.36 8.40 -5.54
C GLY A 131 -17.91 8.19 -4.09
N SER A 132 -18.11 7.00 -3.50
CA SER A 132 -17.77 6.72 -2.10
C SER A 132 -16.60 5.76 -1.96
N VAL A 133 -15.64 6.10 -1.12
CA VAL A 133 -14.47 5.26 -0.80
C VAL A 133 -14.23 5.20 0.70
N THR A 134 -13.65 4.10 1.17
CA THR A 134 -13.34 3.88 2.58
C THR A 134 -11.84 4.01 2.85
N GLY A 135 -11.47 4.70 3.92
CA GLY A 135 -10.10 4.70 4.46
C GLY A 135 -10.12 4.48 5.97
N ILE A 136 -9.63 3.35 6.44
CA ILE A 136 -9.48 3.07 7.86
C ILE A 136 -8.07 3.50 8.28
N VAL A 137 -7.99 4.32 9.34
CA VAL A 137 -6.73 4.91 9.80
C VAL A 137 -6.32 4.26 11.12
N THR A 138 -5.23 3.49 11.11
CA THR A 138 -4.73 2.75 12.27
C THR A 138 -3.21 2.84 12.37
N PRO A 139 -2.61 2.38 13.48
CA PRO A 139 -1.16 2.18 13.55
C PRO A 139 -0.62 1.31 12.41
N LEU A 140 -1.33 0.25 12.02
CA LEU A 140 -0.91 -0.68 10.96
C LEU A 140 -0.94 -0.04 9.57
N THR A 141 -1.93 0.79 9.26
CA THR A 141 -1.92 1.56 8.00
C THR A 141 -0.83 2.62 8.01
N THR A 142 -0.49 3.17 9.18
CA THR A 142 0.64 4.11 9.30
C THR A 142 1.97 3.39 9.10
N MET A 143 2.14 2.19 9.66
CA MET A 143 3.30 1.33 9.35
C MET A 143 3.39 1.02 7.86
N ALA A 144 2.28 0.71 7.20
CA ALA A 144 2.25 0.47 5.75
C ALA A 144 2.63 1.72 4.94
N TYR A 145 2.18 2.91 5.36
CA TYR A 145 2.60 4.19 4.77
C TYR A 145 4.11 4.39 4.92
N THR A 146 4.65 4.21 6.12
CA THR A 146 6.08 4.39 6.40
C THR A 146 6.92 3.37 5.65
N ALA A 147 6.48 2.11 5.58
CA ALA A 147 7.18 1.08 4.82
C ALA A 147 7.18 1.41 3.32
N ALA A 148 6.08 1.93 2.78
CA ALA A 148 6.00 2.31 1.36
C ALA A 148 6.80 3.58 1.01
N PHE A 149 6.83 4.58 1.89
CA PHE A 149 7.23 5.95 1.54
C PHE A 149 8.19 6.64 2.52
N GLY A 150 8.60 5.97 3.61
CA GLY A 150 9.39 6.56 4.69
C GLY A 150 10.78 7.05 4.26
N THR A 151 11.32 6.51 3.16
CA THR A 151 12.60 6.95 2.56
C THR A 151 12.42 7.94 1.40
N GLY A 152 11.21 8.46 1.20
CA GLY A 152 10.83 9.28 0.04
C GLY A 152 10.27 8.47 -1.12
N GLY A 153 9.67 9.17 -2.09
CA GLY A 153 9.01 8.58 -3.26
C GLY A 153 7.63 9.18 -3.53
N THR A 154 7.10 8.96 -4.73
CA THR A 154 5.73 9.36 -5.06
C THR A 154 4.73 8.49 -4.29
N VAL A 155 3.88 9.14 -3.50
CA VAL A 155 2.83 8.44 -2.75
C VAL A 155 1.74 7.98 -3.70
N THR A 156 1.51 6.67 -3.77
CA THR A 156 0.44 6.07 -4.58
C THR A 156 -0.36 5.03 -3.79
N SER A 157 -1.63 4.87 -4.11
CA SER A 157 -2.48 3.85 -3.46
C SER A 157 -2.02 2.42 -3.78
N ALA A 158 -1.45 2.19 -4.97
CA ALA A 158 -0.91 0.89 -5.36
C ALA A 158 0.31 0.46 -4.50
N ALA A 159 1.30 1.34 -4.33
CA ALA A 159 2.47 1.07 -3.48
C ALA A 159 2.08 0.92 -2.00
N PHE A 160 1.11 1.71 -1.55
CA PHE A 160 0.54 1.58 -0.23
C PHE A 160 -0.14 0.22 -0.03
N ASN A 161 -1.01 -0.21 -0.95
CA ASN A 161 -1.74 -1.49 -0.85
C ASN A 161 -0.81 -2.69 -0.83
N THR A 162 0.30 -2.63 -1.59
CA THR A 162 1.36 -3.65 -1.57
C THR A 162 1.97 -3.75 -0.17
N SER A 163 2.35 -2.61 0.41
CA SER A 163 2.93 -2.54 1.76
C SER A 163 1.92 -2.94 2.85
N ALA A 164 0.67 -2.52 2.69
CA ALA A 164 -0.42 -2.86 3.60
C ALA A 164 -0.69 -4.37 3.63
N THR A 165 -0.62 -5.04 2.48
CA THR A 165 -0.77 -6.50 2.37
C THR A 165 0.38 -7.24 3.06
N LYS A 166 1.62 -6.75 2.90
CA LYS A 166 2.80 -7.30 3.59
C LYS A 166 2.67 -7.15 5.09
N ILE A 167 2.39 -5.95 5.58
CA ILE A 167 2.17 -5.68 7.00
C ILE A 167 1.04 -6.57 7.55
N ALA A 168 -0.12 -6.62 6.89
CA ALA A 168 -1.22 -7.50 7.29
C ALA A 168 -0.80 -8.97 7.41
N SER A 169 -0.03 -9.48 6.44
CA SER A 169 0.46 -10.86 6.43
C SER A 169 1.42 -11.16 7.59
N GLN A 170 2.30 -10.22 7.91
CA GLN A 170 3.24 -10.34 9.04
C GLN A 170 2.50 -10.38 10.38
N PHE A 171 1.41 -9.60 10.49
CA PHE A 171 0.50 -9.60 11.63
C PHE A 171 -0.58 -10.70 11.55
N LYS A 172 -0.42 -11.71 10.69
CA LYS A 172 -1.35 -12.85 10.58
C LYS A 172 -2.81 -12.45 10.27
N LEU A 173 -3.01 -11.28 9.69
CA LEU A 173 -4.29 -10.77 9.21
C LEU A 173 -4.51 -11.18 7.75
N THR A 174 -4.22 -12.44 7.41
CA THR A 174 -4.38 -12.96 6.05
C THR A 174 -5.83 -12.80 5.62
N ASN A 175 -6.05 -12.17 4.46
CA ASN A 175 -7.37 -11.80 3.91
C ASN A 175 -8.06 -10.57 4.54
N VAL A 176 -7.40 -9.84 5.44
CA VAL A 176 -7.92 -8.54 5.92
C VAL A 176 -7.26 -7.42 5.13
N ASN A 177 -8.08 -6.55 4.53
CA ASN A 177 -7.58 -5.29 3.99
C ASN A 177 -7.57 -4.24 5.10
N ILE A 178 -6.39 -4.01 5.68
CA ILE A 178 -6.22 -3.06 6.79
C ILE A 178 -6.58 -1.61 6.43
N ALA A 179 -6.67 -1.27 5.14
CA ALA A 179 -7.05 0.05 4.67
C ALA A 179 -8.57 0.28 4.60
N THR A 180 -9.37 -0.79 4.61
CA THR A 180 -10.83 -0.70 4.40
C THR A 180 -11.66 -1.47 5.45
N THR A 181 -11.05 -2.41 6.17
CA THR A 181 -11.72 -3.19 7.20
C THR A 181 -11.65 -2.46 8.54
N LEU A 182 -12.80 -2.19 9.15
CA LEU A 182 -12.89 -1.60 10.48
C LEU A 182 -12.57 -2.65 11.56
N PRO A 183 -11.50 -2.49 12.37
CA PRO A 183 -11.21 -3.40 13.47
C PRO A 183 -12.17 -3.22 14.66
N SER A 184 -12.58 -4.34 15.27
CA SER A 184 -13.27 -4.35 16.57
C SER A 184 -12.27 -4.39 17.72
N VAL A 185 -12.03 -3.24 18.37
CA VAL A 185 -11.10 -3.10 19.51
C VAL A 185 -11.77 -3.04 20.88
N THR A 186 -13.11 -2.96 20.93
CA THR A 186 -13.91 -2.94 22.17
C THR A 186 -14.86 -4.14 22.21
N GLY A 187 -15.20 -4.62 23.42
CA GLY A 187 -16.08 -5.77 23.57
C GLY A 187 -15.46 -7.06 23.00
N THR A 188 -16.18 -7.73 22.08
CA THR A 188 -15.65 -8.90 21.38
C THR A 188 -14.73 -8.43 20.26
N THR A 189 -13.43 -8.64 20.46
CA THR A 189 -12.40 -8.21 19.51
C THR A 189 -12.19 -9.22 18.39
N ASP A 190 -12.10 -8.75 17.15
CA ASP A 190 -11.67 -9.56 16.01
C ASP A 190 -10.13 -9.68 15.96
N ALA A 191 -9.60 -10.46 15.00
CA ALA A 191 -8.15 -10.65 14.87
C ALA A 191 -7.39 -9.33 14.66
N TYR A 192 -7.96 -8.38 13.92
CA TYR A 192 -7.33 -7.09 13.66
C TYR A 192 -7.31 -6.25 14.95
N GLY A 193 -8.41 -6.19 15.68
CA GLY A 193 -8.49 -5.56 16.99
C GLY A 193 -7.54 -6.19 18.02
N GLN A 194 -7.41 -7.51 18.05
CA GLN A 194 -6.44 -8.21 18.90
C GLN A 194 -5.00 -7.81 18.59
N VAL A 195 -4.65 -7.67 17.30
CA VAL A 195 -3.33 -7.18 16.88
C VAL A 195 -3.11 -5.74 17.35
N LEU A 196 -4.09 -4.85 17.18
CA LEU A 196 -3.99 -3.46 17.65
C LEU A 196 -3.78 -3.39 19.17
N ARG A 197 -4.49 -4.22 19.93
CA ARG A 197 -4.25 -4.39 21.37
C ARG A 197 -2.83 -4.86 21.67
N GLY A 198 -2.32 -5.82 20.89
CA GLY A 198 -0.92 -6.26 20.95
C GLY A 198 0.08 -5.12 20.72
N VAL A 199 -0.18 -4.24 19.76
CA VAL A 199 0.66 -3.05 19.49
C VAL A 199 0.65 -2.12 20.70
N SER A 200 -0.52 -1.83 21.26
CA SER A 200 -0.67 -1.01 22.49
C SER A 200 0.10 -1.61 23.65
N LYS A 201 0.01 -2.93 23.83
CA LYS A 201 0.72 -3.64 24.90
C LYS A 201 2.23 -3.64 24.69
N TYR A 202 2.69 -3.83 23.46
CA TYR A 202 4.11 -3.74 23.11
C TYR A 202 4.65 -2.35 23.43
N MET A 203 3.93 -1.30 23.05
CA MET A 203 4.30 0.08 23.38
C MET A 203 4.43 0.31 24.88
N GLN A 204 3.49 -0.21 25.67
CA GLN A 204 3.54 -0.13 27.13
C GLN A 204 4.75 -0.87 27.71
N THR A 205 4.96 -2.13 27.32
CA THR A 205 6.00 -2.99 27.90
C THR A 205 7.41 -2.54 27.52
N GLU A 206 7.60 -2.08 26.28
CA GLU A 206 8.91 -1.66 25.75
C GLU A 206 9.17 -0.15 25.87
N ASN A 207 8.27 0.58 26.55
CA ASN A 207 8.32 2.03 26.70
C ASN A 207 8.52 2.76 25.35
N LYS A 208 7.73 2.36 24.34
CA LYS A 208 7.75 2.92 22.99
C LYS A 208 6.58 3.88 22.78
N THR A 209 6.79 4.88 21.94
CA THR A 209 5.73 5.79 21.49
C THR A 209 5.15 5.31 20.16
N LEU A 210 3.95 5.79 19.81
CA LEU A 210 3.31 5.47 18.54
C LEU A 210 4.26 5.77 17.36
N ASP A 211 4.89 6.94 17.40
CA ASP A 211 5.89 7.38 16.40
C ASP A 211 7.03 6.37 16.24
N THR A 212 7.64 5.92 17.35
CA THR A 212 8.77 4.99 17.29
C THR A 212 8.38 3.61 16.75
N VAL A 213 7.10 3.25 16.81
CA VAL A 213 6.59 1.97 16.29
C VAL A 213 6.14 2.10 14.83
N THR A 214 5.51 3.21 14.45
CA THR A 214 4.89 3.34 13.11
C THR A 214 5.74 4.08 12.10
N ASN A 215 6.72 4.90 12.52
CA ASN A 215 7.49 5.78 11.66
C ASN A 215 8.99 5.42 11.58
N THR A 216 9.40 4.27 12.13
CA THR A 216 10.78 3.79 12.05
C THR A 216 10.90 2.63 11.06
N THR A 217 11.98 2.63 10.27
CA THR A 217 12.41 1.46 9.49
C THR A 217 13.24 0.55 10.38
N PHE A 218 12.87 -0.73 10.43
CA PHE A 218 13.54 -1.72 11.28
C PHE A 218 14.65 -2.44 10.52
N THR A 219 15.83 -2.57 11.13
CA THR A 219 16.89 -3.48 10.69
C THR A 219 16.53 -4.94 11.02
N SER A 220 17.18 -5.91 10.38
CA SER A 220 16.95 -7.35 10.65
C SER A 220 17.14 -7.73 12.13
N ALA A 221 18.12 -7.13 12.81
CA ALA A 221 18.33 -7.35 14.25
C ALA A 221 17.19 -6.75 15.09
N GLN A 222 16.69 -5.56 14.72
CA GLN A 222 15.55 -4.94 15.39
C GLN A 222 14.25 -5.71 15.15
N LEU A 223 14.08 -6.35 13.98
CA LEU A 223 12.91 -7.18 13.68
C LEU A 223 12.86 -8.46 14.51
N ALA A 224 14.00 -9.10 14.75
CA ALA A 224 14.08 -10.25 15.65
C ALA A 224 13.69 -9.86 17.09
N ALA A 225 14.22 -8.74 17.58
CA ALA A 225 13.86 -8.20 18.89
C ALA A 225 12.37 -7.81 18.96
N PHE A 226 11.85 -7.14 17.93
CA PHE A 226 10.45 -6.77 17.81
C PHE A 226 9.55 -8.01 17.83
N SER A 227 9.90 -9.07 17.09
CA SER A 227 9.16 -10.34 17.09
C SER A 227 9.04 -10.94 18.49
N SER A 228 10.15 -11.05 19.22
CA SER A 228 10.12 -11.60 20.57
C SER A 228 9.26 -10.77 21.53
N ALA A 229 9.46 -9.45 21.53
CA ALA A 229 8.75 -8.55 22.43
C ALA A 229 7.26 -8.43 22.09
N PHE A 230 6.92 -8.34 20.80
CA PHE A 230 5.53 -8.28 20.35
C PHE A 230 4.76 -9.57 20.64
N ASN A 231 5.37 -10.74 20.44
CA ASN A 231 4.73 -12.01 20.82
C ASN A 231 4.41 -12.06 22.31
N SER A 232 5.35 -11.66 23.17
CA SER A 232 5.14 -11.59 24.62
C SER A 232 4.00 -10.63 24.98
N ALA A 233 4.00 -9.43 24.38
CA ALA A 233 2.96 -8.44 24.58
C ALA A 233 1.58 -8.93 24.13
N TYR A 234 1.49 -9.47 22.91
CA TYR A 234 0.25 -9.98 22.32
C TYR A 234 -0.34 -11.12 23.15
N ALA A 235 0.48 -12.09 23.57
CA ALA A 235 0.03 -13.20 24.41
C ALA A 235 -0.51 -12.72 25.77
N SER A 236 0.11 -11.67 26.35
CA SER A 236 -0.31 -11.14 27.65
C SER A 236 -1.67 -10.42 27.61
N ILE A 237 -2.00 -9.76 26.50
CA ILE A 237 -3.24 -8.97 26.36
C ILE A 237 -4.39 -9.75 25.70
N ASN A 238 -4.06 -10.82 24.98
CA ASN A 238 -5.01 -11.73 24.35
C ASN A 238 -4.85 -13.16 24.92
N PRO A 239 -5.17 -13.38 26.21
CA PRO A 239 -5.03 -14.70 26.82
C PRO A 239 -5.88 -15.74 26.06
N GLY A 240 -5.27 -16.87 25.73
CA GLY A 240 -5.91 -17.95 24.97
C GLY A 240 -5.68 -17.90 23.45
N SER A 241 -5.06 -16.83 22.92
CA SER A 241 -4.58 -16.84 21.53
C SER A 241 -3.26 -17.60 21.42
N ALA A 242 -3.18 -18.55 20.49
CA ALA A 242 -1.96 -19.30 20.16
C ALA A 242 -1.20 -18.69 18.96
N VAL A 243 -1.62 -17.51 18.49
CA VAL A 243 -1.00 -16.84 17.34
C VAL A 243 0.42 -16.42 17.69
N THR A 244 1.37 -16.79 16.84
CA THR A 244 2.76 -16.35 16.91
C THR A 244 3.11 -15.55 15.66
N PHE A 245 3.80 -14.43 15.86
CA PHE A 245 4.26 -13.51 14.83
C PHE A 245 5.74 -13.76 14.56
N ASN A 246 6.11 -13.71 13.29
CA ASN A 246 7.50 -13.74 12.88
C ASN A 246 7.70 -12.58 11.92
N PHE A 247 8.28 -11.49 12.42
CA PHE A 247 8.56 -10.31 11.62
C PHE A 247 9.90 -10.48 10.93
N ASP A 248 9.88 -10.49 9.61
CA ASP A 248 11.08 -10.59 8.80
C ASP A 248 11.31 -9.32 7.97
N GLY A 249 12.51 -9.23 7.41
CA GLY A 249 12.86 -8.14 6.51
C GLY A 249 11.95 -8.09 5.27
N ASN A 250 11.32 -9.19 4.87
CA ASN A 250 10.45 -9.16 3.69
C ASN A 250 9.14 -8.39 3.96
N GLY A 251 8.74 -8.25 5.23
CA GLY A 251 7.58 -7.48 5.67
C GLY A 251 7.84 -6.02 6.04
N PHE A 252 9.03 -5.72 6.58
CA PHE A 252 9.39 -4.39 7.11
C PHE A 252 10.61 -3.74 6.45
N ASN A 253 11.44 -4.51 5.74
CA ASN A 253 12.55 -4.03 4.93
C ASN A 253 12.02 -3.71 3.53
N LEU A 254 11.21 -2.65 3.45
CA LEU A 254 11.05 -1.90 2.21
C LEU A 254 12.07 -0.77 2.21
N THR A 255 13.36 -1.12 2.25
CA THR A 255 14.38 -0.19 1.80
C THR A 255 14.21 -0.01 0.30
N GLY A 256 13.51 1.05 -0.06
CA GLY A 256 13.64 1.70 -1.35
C GLY A 256 12.91 1.04 -2.51
N THR A 257 12.02 1.84 -3.08
CA THR A 257 11.50 1.87 -4.46
C THR A 257 10.15 1.22 -4.69
N GLY A 258 9.16 2.10 -4.86
CA GLY A 258 7.93 1.78 -5.57
C GLY A 258 8.23 1.07 -6.90
N ALA A 259 7.26 0.26 -7.32
CA ALA A 259 7.25 -0.68 -8.45
C ALA A 259 7.66 -2.14 -8.13
N GLY A 260 7.16 -2.71 -7.03
CA GLY A 260 6.99 -4.16 -6.88
C GLY A 260 5.49 -4.48 -6.86
N GLY A 261 5.04 -5.37 -7.74
CA GLY A 261 3.62 -5.70 -7.94
C GLY A 261 3.26 -6.12 -9.37
N GLY A 262 4.23 -6.19 -10.28
CA GLY A 262 4.03 -6.67 -11.65
C GLY A 262 4.30 -8.17 -11.80
N THR A 263 3.81 -8.79 -12.86
CA THR A 263 4.07 -10.21 -13.19
C THR A 263 5.41 -10.43 -13.91
N GLY A 264 6.24 -9.40 -14.02
CA GLY A 264 7.47 -9.42 -14.79
C GLY A 264 8.63 -10.15 -14.09
N THR A 265 9.56 -10.63 -14.90
CA THR A 265 10.81 -11.27 -14.48
C THR A 265 12.02 -10.59 -15.14
N CYS A 266 13.16 -10.61 -14.47
CA CYS A 266 14.43 -10.14 -14.98
C CYS A 266 15.57 -11.06 -14.51
N GLY A 267 16.29 -11.65 -15.46
CA GLY A 267 17.56 -12.30 -15.21
C GLY A 267 18.67 -11.26 -15.12
N VAL A 268 19.47 -11.32 -14.06
CA VAL A 268 20.65 -10.46 -13.91
C VAL A 268 21.87 -11.33 -13.69
N ASN A 269 22.87 -11.17 -14.56
CA ASN A 269 24.17 -11.77 -14.38
C ASN A 269 25.14 -10.72 -13.83
N VAL A 270 25.76 -11.04 -12.69
CA VAL A 270 26.71 -10.19 -11.99
C VAL A 270 28.08 -10.82 -12.06
N GLN A 271 29.02 -10.10 -12.65
CA GLN A 271 30.42 -10.49 -12.74
C GLN A 271 31.27 -9.53 -11.92
N GLY A 272 32.37 -10.00 -11.35
CA GLY A 272 33.30 -9.14 -10.63
C GLY A 272 34.39 -9.95 -9.96
N SER A 273 34.93 -9.44 -8.86
CA SER A 273 35.95 -10.16 -8.10
C SER A 273 35.86 -9.89 -6.61
N VAL A 274 36.11 -10.90 -5.79
CA VAL A 274 36.31 -10.74 -4.34
C VAL A 274 37.79 -10.90 -4.04
N SER A 275 38.36 -9.98 -3.28
CA SER A 275 39.75 -10.07 -2.84
C SER A 275 39.83 -10.13 -1.33
N ALA A 276 40.49 -11.16 -0.80
CA ALA A 276 40.76 -11.31 0.63
C ALA A 276 42.15 -11.91 0.83
N GLN A 277 42.93 -11.36 1.77
CA GLN A 277 44.27 -11.84 2.11
C GLN A 277 45.23 -12.00 0.90
N GLY A 278 45.10 -11.12 -0.11
CA GLY A 278 45.96 -11.13 -1.30
C GLY A 278 45.55 -12.10 -2.42
N PHE A 279 44.45 -12.84 -2.27
CA PHE A 279 43.88 -13.70 -3.32
C PHE A 279 42.65 -13.05 -3.93
N THR A 280 42.56 -13.05 -5.26
CA THR A 280 41.42 -12.50 -6.01
C THR A 280 40.68 -13.63 -6.72
N VAL A 281 39.40 -13.81 -6.37
CA VAL A 281 38.52 -14.83 -6.95
C VAL A 281 37.50 -14.15 -7.86
N PRO A 282 37.37 -14.54 -9.14
CA PRO A 282 36.35 -14.00 -10.03
C PRO A 282 34.95 -14.48 -9.59
N LEU A 283 34.00 -13.55 -9.54
CA LEU A 283 32.58 -13.82 -9.34
C LEU A 283 31.86 -13.85 -10.68
N ASN A 284 30.94 -14.81 -10.83
CA ASN A 284 29.97 -14.87 -11.90
C ASN A 284 28.69 -15.51 -11.36
N ILE A 285 27.71 -14.68 -11.00
CA ILE A 285 26.49 -15.10 -10.30
C ILE A 285 25.27 -14.69 -11.11
N ASN A 286 24.34 -15.62 -11.30
CA ASN A 286 23.06 -15.35 -11.94
C ASN A 286 21.96 -15.19 -10.89
N TYR A 287 21.20 -14.11 -10.98
CA TYR A 287 20.00 -13.84 -10.21
C TYR A 287 18.77 -13.84 -11.12
N CYS A 288 17.65 -14.31 -10.60
CA CYS A 288 16.34 -14.24 -11.22
C CYS A 288 15.44 -13.39 -10.33
N ILE A 289 15.09 -12.20 -10.80
CA ILE A 289 14.27 -11.24 -10.07
C ILE A 289 12.85 -11.31 -10.63
N SER A 290 11.87 -11.58 -9.78
CA SER A 290 10.44 -11.67 -10.14
C SER A 290 9.63 -10.61 -9.38
N GLY A 291 8.46 -10.24 -9.90
CA GLY A 291 7.55 -9.29 -9.22
C GLY A 291 7.69 -7.83 -9.65
N ILE A 292 8.51 -7.56 -10.67
CA ILE A 292 8.68 -6.23 -11.26
C ILE A 292 7.61 -5.97 -12.33
N ALA A 293 7.41 -4.71 -12.71
CA ALA A 293 6.59 -4.37 -13.88
C ALA A 293 7.13 -5.04 -15.16
N ALA A 294 6.22 -5.53 -16.02
CA ALA A 294 6.59 -6.18 -17.27
C ALA A 294 7.36 -5.20 -18.17
N GLY A 295 8.49 -5.64 -18.74
CA GLY A 295 9.36 -4.79 -19.56
C GLY A 295 10.31 -3.88 -18.78
N SER A 296 10.35 -3.97 -17.45
CA SER A 296 11.22 -3.12 -16.61
C SER A 296 12.58 -3.74 -16.29
N CYS A 297 13.05 -4.72 -17.07
CA CYS A 297 14.35 -5.36 -16.86
C CYS A 297 15.47 -4.53 -17.51
N GLY A 298 16.22 -3.78 -16.70
CA GLY A 298 17.35 -2.97 -17.18
C GLY A 298 18.01 -2.14 -16.07
N THR A 299 19.14 -1.53 -16.40
CA THR A 299 20.01 -0.75 -15.48
C THR A 299 19.31 0.44 -14.81
N GLY A 300 18.26 1.00 -15.44
CA GLY A 300 17.47 2.10 -14.91
C GLY A 300 16.44 1.69 -13.84
N ASN A 301 16.27 0.39 -13.61
CA ASN A 301 15.33 -0.11 -12.60
C ASN A 301 16.02 -0.15 -11.23
N SER A 302 15.68 0.82 -10.40
CA SER A 302 16.22 0.99 -9.04
C SER A 302 15.83 -0.16 -8.10
N SER A 303 14.71 -0.84 -8.33
CA SER A 303 14.30 -2.03 -7.56
C SER A 303 15.22 -3.21 -7.82
N ILE A 304 15.65 -3.39 -9.08
CA ILE A 304 16.63 -4.41 -9.44
C ILE A 304 17.99 -4.09 -8.81
N ASN A 305 18.50 -2.86 -8.98
CA ASN A 305 19.81 -2.47 -8.47
C ASN A 305 19.93 -2.62 -6.94
N GLN A 306 18.87 -2.28 -6.21
CA GLN A 306 18.86 -2.41 -4.74
C GLN A 306 18.68 -3.86 -4.29
N SER A 307 17.85 -4.64 -4.98
CA SER A 307 17.66 -6.05 -4.66
C SER A 307 18.96 -6.87 -4.79
N LEU A 308 19.84 -6.45 -5.70
CA LEU A 308 21.17 -7.03 -5.90
C LEU A 308 22.17 -6.52 -4.87
N ALA A 309 22.16 -5.22 -4.56
CA ALA A 309 23.06 -4.63 -3.57
C ALA A 309 22.91 -5.22 -2.15
N GLY A 310 21.73 -5.75 -1.82
CA GLY A 310 21.44 -6.41 -0.54
C GLY A 310 21.85 -7.89 -0.44
N GLN A 311 22.38 -8.51 -1.50
CA GLN A 311 22.68 -9.95 -1.48
C GLN A 311 24.03 -10.26 -0.86
N SER A 312 24.06 -11.23 0.06
CA SER A 312 25.28 -11.66 0.77
C SER A 312 26.42 -12.14 -0.13
N GLY A 313 26.15 -12.48 -1.40
CA GLY A 313 27.14 -12.89 -2.40
C GLY A 313 27.91 -11.75 -3.09
N LEU A 314 27.49 -10.50 -2.87
CA LEU A 314 28.09 -9.31 -3.51
C LEU A 314 28.80 -8.40 -2.50
N VAL A 315 28.70 -8.70 -1.20
CA VAL A 315 29.33 -7.95 -0.11
C VAL A 315 30.84 -8.17 -0.16
N GLY A 316 31.61 -7.09 -0.32
CA GLY A 316 33.08 -7.12 -0.42
C GLY A 316 33.62 -7.41 -1.83
N ALA A 317 32.75 -7.53 -2.84
CA ALA A 317 33.15 -7.64 -4.23
C ALA A 317 33.47 -6.27 -4.84
N THR A 318 34.48 -6.22 -5.71
CA THR A 318 34.90 -5.04 -6.48
C THR A 318 34.81 -5.33 -7.98
N ASN A 319 34.82 -4.26 -8.80
CA ASN A 319 34.69 -4.34 -10.26
C ASN A 319 33.41 -5.07 -10.73
N LEU A 320 32.30 -4.83 -10.02
CA LEU A 320 31.01 -5.44 -10.34
C LEU A 320 30.45 -4.90 -11.66
N ASN A 321 30.19 -5.80 -12.60
CA ASN A 321 29.51 -5.55 -13.87
C ASN A 321 28.18 -6.31 -13.90
N TYR A 322 27.12 -5.62 -14.33
CA TYR A 322 25.75 -6.14 -14.32
C TYR A 322 25.23 -6.24 -15.75
N THR A 323 24.76 -7.42 -16.14
CA THR A 323 24.10 -7.65 -17.42
C THR A 323 22.68 -8.16 -17.20
N TYR A 324 21.73 -7.63 -17.97
CA TYR A 324 20.30 -7.81 -17.76
C TYR A 324 19.68 -8.58 -18.92
N SER A 325 18.76 -9.49 -18.63
CA SER A 325 18.06 -10.34 -19.59
C SER A 325 16.59 -10.46 -19.22
N ALA A 326 15.70 -10.39 -20.21
CA ALA A 326 14.27 -10.62 -20.00
C ALA A 326 13.94 -12.06 -19.54
N THR A 327 14.90 -12.99 -19.62
CA THR A 327 14.76 -14.39 -19.20
C THR A 327 15.77 -14.73 -18.10
N CYS A 328 15.36 -15.59 -17.17
CA CYS A 328 16.24 -16.05 -16.09
C CYS A 328 17.14 -17.19 -16.55
N ALA A 329 18.41 -17.13 -16.17
CA ALA A 329 19.34 -18.23 -16.40
C ALA A 329 18.94 -19.46 -15.56
N ALA A 330 19.17 -20.66 -16.11
CA ALA A 330 18.92 -21.90 -15.39
C ALA A 330 19.79 -21.98 -14.13
N GLY A 331 19.18 -22.31 -12.98
CA GLY A 331 19.87 -22.40 -11.69
C GLY A 331 20.20 -21.05 -11.04
N ALA A 332 19.62 -19.94 -11.50
CA ALA A 332 19.82 -18.62 -10.91
C ALA A 332 19.21 -18.50 -9.50
N PHE A 333 19.85 -17.70 -8.64
CA PHE A 333 19.32 -17.35 -7.32
C PHE A 333 18.07 -16.49 -7.47
N THR A 334 16.96 -16.91 -6.87
CA THR A 334 15.68 -16.22 -7.06
C THR A 334 15.46 -15.15 -6.00
N ILE A 335 15.12 -13.94 -6.43
CA ILE A 335 14.73 -12.80 -5.60
C ILE A 335 13.31 -12.40 -6.00
N ASN A 336 12.35 -12.56 -5.08
CA ASN A 336 10.96 -12.17 -5.34
C ASN A 336 10.70 -10.78 -4.77
N LEU A 337 10.48 -9.80 -5.65
CA LEU A 337 10.05 -8.44 -5.34
C LEU A 337 8.52 -8.38 -5.36
N GLN A 338 7.90 -8.90 -4.31
CA GLN A 338 6.44 -8.78 -4.15
C GLN A 338 6.02 -7.34 -3.85
#